data_AF-A0A074LF77-F1
#
_entry.id   AF-A0A074LF77-F1
#
_cell.length_a   1.000
_cell.length_b   1.000
_cell.length_c   1.000
_cell.angle_alpha   90.00
_cell.angle_beta   90.00
_cell.angle_gamma   90.00
#
_symmetry.space_group_name_H-M   'P 1'
#
loop_
_entity.id
_entity.type
_entity.pdbx_description
1 polymer ?
#
loop_
_entity_poly.entity_id
_entity_poly.type
_entity_poly.pdbx_seq_one_letter_code
_entity_poly.pdbx_strand_id
1 'polypeptide(L)'
;MGPSIIYGDNTANYPMHDYKINPSLSLGYNEQLSHHLDIRATIGFQTLNSGNKVYHQEDDVLAKAVEWGLAGQAKDFLGVATYIDVMPGYNFRPVLSNMVGYPWLYYVGAGVGVMHVNRNDKIVIGINEDREAAYVIREERRSTTAVYFPLRAGISTNLEKDYDIGVEFSALVTTGSAIDGNNIRQKLIGADMLFQVQFIAKVYLNR
;
A
#
# COMPACT_ATOMS: atom_id res chain seq x y z
N MET A 1 7.56 4.07 -9.81
CA MET A 1 6.13 4.41 -10.01
C MET A 1 5.38 3.19 -10.51
N GLY A 2 4.10 3.02 -10.16
CA GLY A 2 3.31 1.92 -10.70
C GLY A 2 1.99 1.67 -9.97
N PRO A 3 1.28 0.59 -10.33
CA PRO A 3 0.02 0.22 -9.71
C PRO A 3 0.19 -0.19 -8.24
N SER A 4 -0.89 -0.01 -7.48
CA SER A 4 -0.92 -0.30 -6.06
C SER A 4 -2.29 -0.72 -5.53
N ILE A 5 -2.18 -1.69 -4.63
CA ILE A 5 -3.08 -2.41 -3.74
C ILE A 5 -3.35 -1.83 -2.36
N ILE A 6 -4.57 -1.90 -1.80
CA ILE A 6 -4.73 -1.95 -0.34
C ILE A 6 -5.51 -3.20 0.06
N TYR A 7 -5.06 -3.82 1.14
CA TYR A 7 -5.71 -4.91 1.86
C TYR A 7 -6.15 -4.38 3.23
N GLY A 8 -7.46 -4.15 3.35
CA GLY A 8 -8.18 -3.57 4.48
C GLY A 8 -9.55 -4.25 4.74
N ASP A 9 -10.21 -3.95 5.85
CA ASP A 9 -11.40 -4.62 6.40
C ASP A 9 -12.64 -4.22 5.60
N ASN A 10 -12.67 -2.97 5.15
CA ASN A 10 -13.68 -2.41 4.25
C ASN A 10 -13.17 -2.29 2.79
N THR A 11 -12.19 -3.11 2.42
CA THR A 11 -11.66 -3.21 1.05
C THR A 11 -12.08 -4.52 0.38
N ALA A 12 -11.81 -4.64 -0.93
CA ALA A 12 -12.19 -5.71 -1.85
C ALA A 12 -12.37 -7.14 -1.30
N ASN A 13 -13.34 -7.86 -1.88
CA ASN A 13 -13.68 -9.23 -1.53
C ASN A 13 -12.61 -10.24 -2.00
N TYR A 14 -11.93 -10.90 -1.05
CA TYR A 14 -10.81 -11.82 -1.30
C TYR A 14 -11.12 -12.98 -2.27
N PRO A 15 -12.32 -13.61 -2.27
CA PRO A 15 -12.72 -14.62 -3.24
C PRO A 15 -13.05 -14.08 -4.63
N MET A 16 -13.27 -12.76 -4.79
CA MET A 16 -13.66 -12.14 -6.06
C MET A 16 -12.59 -11.27 -6.71
N HIS A 17 -11.42 -11.11 -6.06
CA HIS A 17 -10.25 -10.38 -6.57
C HIS A 17 -10.53 -8.95 -7.10
N ASP A 18 -11.59 -8.28 -6.61
CA ASP A 18 -12.03 -6.98 -7.14
C ASP A 18 -11.35 -5.80 -6.43
N TYR A 19 -10.02 -5.76 -6.50
CA TYR A 19 -9.21 -4.70 -5.92
C TYR A 19 -9.18 -3.46 -6.80
N LYS A 20 -9.31 -2.27 -6.19
CA LYS A 20 -9.05 -1.01 -6.90
C LYS A 20 -7.56 -0.78 -7.04
N ILE A 21 -7.10 -0.83 -8.28
CA ILE A 21 -5.73 -0.48 -8.64
C ILE A 21 -5.59 1.04 -8.64
N ASN A 22 -4.68 1.54 -7.82
CA ASN A 22 -4.38 2.96 -7.67
C ASN A 22 -2.94 3.26 -8.05
N PRO A 23 -2.61 4.51 -8.45
CA PRO A 23 -1.22 4.88 -8.70
C PRO A 23 -0.42 4.99 -7.39
N SER A 24 0.87 4.64 -7.48
CA SER A 24 1.87 4.85 -6.43
C SER A 24 3.17 5.42 -7.01
N LEU A 25 3.85 6.23 -6.20
CA LEU A 25 5.15 6.79 -6.50
C LEU A 25 6.03 6.72 -5.26
N SER A 26 7.30 6.39 -5.47
CA SER A 26 8.31 6.51 -4.43
C SER A 26 9.63 6.99 -4.99
N LEU A 27 10.38 7.67 -4.13
CA LEU A 27 11.76 8.06 -4.33
C LEU A 27 12.60 7.36 -3.26
N GLY A 28 13.70 6.74 -3.68
CA GLY A 28 14.62 6.05 -2.78
C GLY A 28 16.04 6.57 -2.93
N TYR A 29 16.75 6.67 -1.82
CA TYR A 29 18.19 6.84 -1.76
C TYR A 29 18.80 5.55 -1.21
N ASN A 30 19.78 4.99 -1.90
CA ASN A 30 20.43 3.73 -1.52
C ASN A 30 21.92 3.93 -1.31
N GLU A 31 22.42 3.54 -0.14
CA GLU A 31 23.84 3.57 0.20
C GLU A 31 24.37 2.13 0.25
N GLN A 32 25.37 1.83 -0.57
CA GLN A 32 25.98 0.51 -0.58
C GLN A 32 27.01 0.39 0.54
N LEU A 33 26.76 -0.48 1.53
CA LEU A 33 27.67 -0.73 2.64
C LEU A 33 28.71 -1.82 2.31
N SER A 34 28.31 -2.82 1.52
CA SER A 34 29.18 -3.86 1.00
C SER A 34 28.68 -4.34 -0.36
N HIS A 35 29.38 -5.29 -0.99
CA HIS A 35 28.91 -5.87 -2.25
C HIS A 35 27.47 -6.38 -2.15
N HIS A 36 27.10 -7.03 -1.04
CA HIS A 36 25.78 -7.62 -0.89
C HIS A 36 24.83 -6.83 -0.01
N LEU A 37 25.30 -5.83 0.74
CA LEU A 37 24.49 -5.11 1.71
C LEU A 37 24.35 -3.64 1.34
N ASP A 38 23.12 -3.16 1.39
CA ASP A 38 22.80 -1.75 1.25
C ASP A 38 21.84 -1.28 2.35
N ILE A 39 21.79 0.03 2.54
CA ILE A 39 20.76 0.69 3.33
C ILE A 39 20.03 1.66 2.42
N ARG A 40 18.71 1.49 2.35
CA ARG A 40 17.83 2.33 1.55
C ARG A 40 16.89 3.13 2.44
N ALA A 41 16.86 4.44 2.23
CA ALA A 41 15.80 5.31 2.69
C ALA A 41 14.79 5.54 1.56
N THR A 42 13.49 5.43 1.86
CA THR A 42 12.43 5.63 0.86
C THR A 42 11.39 6.60 1.38
N ILE A 43 10.97 7.53 0.54
CA ILE A 43 9.74 8.31 0.72
C ILE A 43 8.79 7.97 -0.42
N GLY A 44 7.50 7.85 -0.13
CA GLY A 44 6.52 7.58 -1.17
C GLY A 44 5.12 8.00 -0.82
N PHE A 45 4.27 7.92 -1.83
CA PHE A 45 2.84 8.12 -1.70
C PHE A 45 2.08 7.08 -2.51
N GLN A 46 0.88 6.77 -2.05
CA GLN A 46 -0.06 5.88 -2.72
C GLN A 46 -1.48 6.36 -2.48
N THR A 47 -2.30 6.37 -3.53
CA THR A 47 -3.74 6.60 -3.38
C THR A 47 -4.43 5.34 -2.86
N LEU A 48 -5.37 5.52 -1.93
CA LEU A 48 -6.14 4.45 -1.31
C LEU A 48 -7.61 4.58 -1.69
N ASN A 49 -8.24 3.46 -2.00
CA ASN A 49 -9.65 3.40 -2.32
C ASN A 49 -10.22 2.05 -1.85
N SER A 50 -11.27 2.09 -1.05
CA SER A 50 -11.93 0.89 -0.54
C SER A 50 -12.65 0.08 -1.63
N GLY A 51 -13.01 0.76 -2.73
CA GLY A 51 -13.73 0.17 -3.85
C GLY A 51 -15.25 0.25 -3.74
N ASN A 52 -15.78 0.93 -2.71
CA ASN A 52 -17.21 1.12 -2.45
C ASN A 52 -18.02 -0.18 -2.45
N LYS A 53 -17.48 -1.23 -1.83
CA LYS A 53 -18.10 -2.55 -1.78
C LYS A 53 -18.28 -2.97 -0.32
N VAL A 54 -19.54 -2.97 0.13
CA VAL A 54 -19.94 -3.72 1.32
C VAL A 54 -20.20 -5.15 0.87
N TYR A 55 -19.69 -6.11 1.64
CA TYR A 55 -19.74 -7.54 1.35
C TYR A 55 -21.18 -8.09 1.15
N HIS A 56 -21.21 -9.27 0.54
CA HIS A 56 -22.26 -9.95 -0.23
C HIS A 56 -23.52 -10.49 0.47
N GLN A 57 -24.48 -10.78 -0.43
CA GLN A 57 -25.73 -11.55 -0.36
C GLN A 57 -26.93 -10.85 0.27
N GLU A 58 -28.02 -11.01 -0.44
CA GLU A 58 -29.30 -10.32 -0.35
C GLU A 58 -29.78 -10.25 1.12
N ASP A 59 -30.33 -9.09 1.49
CA ASP A 59 -30.98 -8.74 2.76
C ASP A 59 -30.10 -8.33 3.98
N ASP A 60 -28.86 -8.82 4.14
CA ASP A 60 -28.07 -8.59 5.39
C ASP A 60 -27.02 -7.45 5.30
N VAL A 61 -26.85 -6.89 4.10
CA VAL A 61 -25.90 -5.79 3.80
C VAL A 61 -26.31 -4.48 4.49
N LEU A 62 -27.62 -4.23 4.53
CA LEU A 62 -28.18 -2.99 5.07
C LEU A 62 -27.95 -2.91 6.59
N ALA A 63 -28.24 -4.01 7.31
CA ALA A 63 -28.08 -4.12 8.76
C ALA A 63 -26.62 -3.94 9.18
N LYS A 64 -25.67 -4.61 8.52
CA LYS A 64 -24.23 -4.47 8.83
C LYS A 64 -23.68 -3.09 8.50
N ALA A 65 -24.07 -2.51 7.37
CA ALA A 65 -23.63 -1.16 7.04
C ALA A 65 -24.12 -0.13 8.08
N VAL A 66 -25.35 -0.27 8.56
CA VAL A 66 -25.89 0.53 9.67
C VAL A 66 -25.16 0.23 10.98
N GLU A 67 -24.90 -1.03 11.32
CA GLU A 67 -24.15 -1.42 12.52
C GLU A 67 -22.74 -0.79 12.54
N TRP A 68 -22.00 -0.89 11.42
CA TRP A 68 -20.69 -0.28 11.27
C TRP A 68 -20.77 1.23 11.42
N GLY A 69 -21.78 1.81 10.79
CA GLY A 69 -22.12 3.22 10.89
C GLY A 69 -22.35 3.71 12.32
N LEU A 70 -23.17 2.99 13.07
CA LEU A 70 -23.46 3.23 14.49
C LEU A 70 -22.20 3.05 15.37
N ALA A 71 -21.31 2.13 14.99
CA ALA A 71 -20.00 1.96 15.61
C ALA A 71 -18.93 2.98 15.13
N GLY A 72 -19.32 3.95 14.29
CA GLY A 72 -18.44 4.99 13.75
C GLY A 72 -17.39 4.50 12.76
N GLN A 73 -17.57 3.29 12.22
CA GLN A 73 -16.68 2.64 11.27
C GLN A 73 -17.00 3.06 9.83
N ALA A 74 -15.96 3.19 9.00
CA ALA A 74 -16.12 3.59 7.61
C ALA A 74 -16.67 2.42 6.76
N LYS A 75 -17.76 2.67 6.04
CA LYS A 75 -18.30 1.76 5.00
C LYS A 75 -17.43 1.76 3.75
N ASP A 76 -16.99 2.95 3.34
CA ASP A 76 -16.17 3.21 2.17
C ASP A 76 -15.21 4.35 2.51
N PHE A 77 -14.06 4.40 1.85
CA PHE A 77 -13.10 5.47 2.03
C PHE A 77 -12.29 5.74 0.78
N LEU A 78 -11.91 7.01 0.62
CA LEU A 78 -10.94 7.47 -0.37
C LEU A 78 -9.87 8.26 0.37
N GLY A 79 -8.60 7.95 0.12
CA GLY A 79 -7.51 8.60 0.82
C GLY A 79 -6.19 8.56 0.10
N VAL A 80 -5.18 9.09 0.78
CA VAL A 80 -3.78 9.08 0.34
C VAL A 80 -2.93 8.65 1.52
N ALA A 81 -2.09 7.65 1.29
CA ALA A 81 -1.00 7.28 2.18
C ALA A 81 0.27 8.00 1.74
N THR A 82 0.96 8.63 2.68
CA THR A 82 2.32 9.11 2.55
C THR A 82 3.19 8.35 3.54
N TYR A 83 4.38 7.93 3.12
CA TYR A 83 5.22 7.08 3.96
C TYR A 83 6.69 7.40 3.81
N ILE A 84 7.43 7.11 4.88
CA ILE A 84 8.88 7.13 4.91
C ILE A 84 9.39 5.89 5.64
N ASP A 85 10.43 5.26 5.11
CA ASP A 85 11.07 4.10 5.73
C ASP A 85 12.57 4.06 5.49
N VAL A 86 13.21 3.25 6.32
CA VAL A 86 14.58 2.78 6.14
C VAL A 86 14.57 1.27 6.13
N MET A 87 15.26 0.66 5.17
CA MET A 87 15.45 -0.78 5.11
C MET A 87 16.91 -1.13 4.81
N PRO A 88 17.50 -2.10 5.52
CA PRO A 88 18.59 -2.87 4.98
C PRO A 88 18.12 -3.73 3.80
N GLY A 89 18.91 -3.79 2.74
CA GLY A 89 18.70 -4.67 1.60
C GLY A 89 19.86 -5.64 1.40
N TYR A 90 19.53 -6.81 0.88
CA TYR A 90 20.46 -7.83 0.44
C TYR A 90 20.41 -7.96 -1.08
N ASN A 91 21.51 -7.63 -1.74
CA ASN A 91 21.72 -7.82 -3.16
C ASN A 91 22.28 -9.22 -3.38
N PHE A 92 21.49 -10.14 -3.93
CA PHE A 92 21.97 -11.48 -4.27
C PHE A 92 23.03 -11.45 -5.35
N ARG A 93 22.92 -10.47 -6.24
CA ARG A 93 23.88 -10.24 -7.30
C ARG A 93 24.33 -8.77 -7.29
N PRO A 94 25.47 -8.47 -6.65
CA PRO A 94 26.04 -7.13 -6.58
C PRO A 94 26.35 -6.58 -7.98
N VAL A 95 26.20 -5.28 -8.15
CA VAL A 95 26.90 -4.56 -9.22
C VAL A 95 28.32 -4.30 -8.72
N LEU A 96 29.32 -4.85 -9.39
CA LEU A 96 30.71 -4.45 -9.16
C LEU A 96 31.08 -3.27 -10.08
N SER A 97 32.06 -2.48 -9.66
CA SER A 97 32.55 -1.36 -10.46
C SER A 97 33.00 -1.87 -11.84
N ASN A 98 32.65 -1.15 -12.91
CA ASN A 98 32.81 -1.51 -14.33
C ASN A 98 31.95 -2.65 -14.92
N MET A 99 30.97 -3.21 -14.20
CA MET A 99 30.02 -4.16 -14.78
C MET A 99 28.97 -3.46 -15.66
N VAL A 100 28.86 -3.82 -16.94
CA VAL A 100 27.82 -3.33 -17.86
C VAL A 100 27.19 -4.52 -18.59
N GLY A 101 25.91 -4.44 -18.92
CA GLY A 101 25.24 -5.44 -19.76
C GLY A 101 24.82 -6.70 -19.03
N TYR A 102 24.66 -6.63 -17.70
CA TYR A 102 24.15 -7.77 -16.93
C TYR A 102 22.62 -7.82 -16.97
N PRO A 103 22.04 -8.96 -17.38
CA PRO A 103 20.61 -9.02 -17.67
C PRO A 103 19.72 -9.07 -16.43
N TRP A 104 20.26 -9.51 -15.27
CA TRP A 104 19.46 -9.72 -14.06
C TRP A 104 20.27 -9.40 -12.80
N LEU A 105 19.82 -8.36 -12.09
CA LEU A 105 20.23 -7.97 -10.75
C LEU A 105 18.99 -8.07 -9.88
N TYR A 106 19.06 -8.70 -8.72
CA TYR A 106 17.90 -8.83 -7.85
C TYR A 106 18.29 -8.72 -6.39
N TYR A 107 17.36 -8.17 -5.62
CA TYR A 107 17.57 -7.83 -4.22
C TYR A 107 16.27 -8.02 -3.43
N VAL A 108 16.42 -8.20 -2.13
CA VAL A 108 15.31 -8.20 -1.17
C VAL A 108 15.66 -7.29 0.00
N GLY A 109 14.66 -6.71 0.65
CA GLY A 109 14.86 -5.85 1.81
C GLY A 109 13.67 -5.89 2.74
N ALA A 110 13.94 -5.71 4.02
CA ALA A 110 12.94 -5.60 5.07
C ALA A 110 13.37 -4.52 6.05
N GLY A 111 12.45 -3.66 6.49
CA GLY A 111 12.81 -2.50 7.30
C GLY A 111 11.70 -2.05 8.23
N VAL A 112 11.74 -0.77 8.58
CA VAL A 112 10.72 -0.11 9.40
C VAL A 112 10.42 1.27 8.84
N GLY A 113 9.16 1.68 8.93
CA GLY A 113 8.72 2.99 8.48
C GLY A 113 7.53 3.53 9.25
N VAL A 114 7.20 4.78 8.94
CA VAL A 114 6.02 5.47 9.43
C VAL A 114 5.19 5.92 8.24
N MET A 115 3.90 5.62 8.30
CA MET A 115 2.91 5.99 7.29
C MET A 115 1.90 6.93 7.91
N HIS A 116 1.55 7.97 7.18
CA HIS A 116 0.47 8.87 7.49
C HIS A 116 -0.58 8.81 6.38
N VAL A 117 -1.81 8.48 6.77
CA VAL A 117 -2.95 8.33 5.88
C VAL A 117 -3.95 9.43 6.16
N ASN A 118 -4.31 10.19 5.12
CA ASN A 118 -5.44 11.12 5.14
C ASN A 118 -6.55 10.55 4.28
N ARG A 119 -7.76 10.43 4.84
CA ARG A 119 -8.90 9.80 4.16
C ARG A 119 -10.21 10.55 4.42
N ASN A 120 -11.12 10.41 3.48
CA ASN A 120 -12.52 10.77 3.62
C ASN A 120 -13.33 9.49 3.79
N ASP A 121 -13.83 9.28 4.99
CA ASP A 121 -14.61 8.12 5.41
C ASP A 121 -16.08 8.37 5.12
N LYS A 122 -16.75 7.43 4.47
CA LYS A 122 -18.20 7.41 4.32
C LYS A 122 -18.79 6.50 5.38
N ILE A 123 -19.57 7.07 6.28
CA ILE A 123 -20.18 6.40 7.42
C ILE A 123 -21.69 6.37 7.19
N VAL A 124 -22.33 5.22 7.34
CA VAL A 124 -23.79 5.13 7.28
C VAL A 124 -24.37 5.63 8.60
N ILE A 125 -25.30 6.57 8.57
CA ILE A 125 -25.93 7.10 9.78
C ILE A 125 -27.43 6.82 9.86
N GLY A 126 -27.97 6.14 8.84
CA GLY A 126 -29.38 5.75 8.79
C GLY A 126 -29.75 5.16 7.44
N ILE A 127 -31.02 4.76 7.33
CA ILE A 127 -31.66 4.25 6.11
C ILE A 127 -32.61 5.35 5.61
N ASN A 128 -32.65 5.56 4.29
CA ASN A 128 -33.61 6.48 3.69
C ASN A 128 -34.76 5.64 3.11
N GLU A 129 -35.93 5.69 3.73
CA GLU A 129 -37.09 4.87 3.34
C GLU A 129 -37.79 5.40 2.07
N ASP A 130 -37.52 6.64 1.64
CA ASP A 130 -38.28 7.36 0.61
C ASP A 130 -37.54 7.60 -0.73
N ARG A 131 -36.31 7.08 -0.92
CA ARG A 131 -35.52 7.32 -2.15
C ARG A 131 -34.74 6.09 -2.63
N GLU A 132 -34.45 6.05 -3.94
CA GLU A 132 -33.60 5.04 -4.63
C GLU A 132 -32.18 4.84 -4.01
N ALA A 133 -31.74 5.72 -3.11
CA ALA A 133 -30.50 5.57 -2.35
C ALA A 133 -30.80 5.06 -0.93
N ALA A 134 -30.53 3.77 -0.68
CA ALA A 134 -30.89 3.05 0.55
C ALA A 134 -30.19 3.51 1.86
N TYR A 135 -29.30 4.51 1.82
CA TYR A 135 -28.48 4.92 2.98
C TYR A 135 -28.40 6.44 3.14
N VAL A 136 -28.42 6.92 4.38
CA VAL A 136 -27.96 8.26 4.75
C VAL A 136 -26.47 8.16 5.08
N ILE A 137 -25.63 8.90 4.33
CA ILE A 137 -24.17 8.86 4.47
C ILE A 137 -23.68 10.16 5.10
N ARG A 138 -22.84 10.05 6.11
CA ARG A 138 -22.01 11.14 6.64
C ARG A 138 -20.59 10.96 6.13
N GLU A 139 -20.03 12.02 5.55
CA GLU A 139 -18.62 12.06 5.20
C GLU A 139 -17.80 12.67 6.33
N GLU A 140 -16.70 12.02 6.69
CA GLU A 140 -15.77 12.48 7.71
C GLU A 140 -14.34 12.42 7.22
N ARG A 141 -13.62 13.53 7.37
CA ARG A 141 -12.17 13.54 7.17
C ARG A 141 -11.49 12.97 8.40
N ARG A 142 -10.72 11.91 8.23
CA ARG A 142 -9.91 11.30 9.27
C ARG A 142 -8.47 11.16 8.82
N SER A 143 -7.57 11.18 9.79
CA SER A 143 -6.16 10.94 9.57
C SER A 143 -5.66 9.86 10.53
N THR A 144 -4.75 9.02 10.08
CA THR A 144 -4.14 7.97 10.91
C THR A 144 -2.66 7.89 10.63
N THR A 145 -1.86 7.84 11.69
CA THR A 145 -0.41 7.59 11.61
C THR A 145 -0.15 6.21 12.18
N ALA A 146 0.59 5.38 11.44
CA ALA A 146 0.91 4.02 11.84
C ALA A 146 2.38 3.70 11.55
N VAL A 147 2.96 2.86 12.41
CA VAL A 147 4.23 2.19 12.10
C VAL A 147 3.93 1.04 11.13
N TYR A 148 4.85 0.79 10.21
CA TYR A 148 4.76 -0.34 9.28
C TYR A 148 6.13 -0.98 9.03
N PHE A 149 6.09 -2.21 8.55
CA PHE A 149 7.25 -2.98 8.10
C PHE A 149 7.20 -3.09 6.57
N PRO A 150 8.06 -2.37 5.83
CA PRO A 150 8.24 -2.61 4.41
C PRO A 150 8.93 -3.95 4.18
N LEU A 151 8.41 -4.71 3.23
CA LEU A 151 9.06 -5.84 2.58
C LEU A 151 9.17 -5.51 1.09
N ARG A 152 10.38 -5.57 0.54
CA ARG A 152 10.62 -5.25 -0.87
C ARG A 152 11.43 -6.35 -1.55
N ALA A 153 11.09 -6.62 -2.81
CA ALA A 153 11.85 -7.48 -3.69
C ALA A 153 11.91 -6.82 -5.06
N GLY A 154 13.09 -6.69 -5.64
CA GLY A 154 13.24 -6.04 -6.95
C GLY A 154 14.17 -6.78 -7.88
N ILE A 155 13.91 -6.61 -9.17
CA ILE A 155 14.75 -7.09 -10.27
C ILE A 155 15.05 -5.91 -11.21
N SER A 156 16.31 -5.73 -11.58
CA SER A 156 16.75 -4.69 -12.51
C SER A 156 17.78 -5.22 -13.50
N THR A 157 17.94 -4.49 -14.60
CA THR A 157 18.97 -4.72 -15.61
C THR A 157 19.85 -3.48 -15.74
N ASN A 158 21.15 -3.70 -15.96
CA ASN A 158 22.13 -2.65 -16.20
C ASN A 158 22.43 -2.61 -17.71
N LEU A 159 21.57 -1.91 -18.46
CA LEU A 159 21.71 -1.78 -19.92
C LEU A 159 22.77 -0.74 -20.30
N GLU A 160 22.92 0.32 -19.51
CA GLU A 160 23.93 1.36 -19.68
C GLU A 160 24.68 1.62 -18.37
N LYS A 161 25.79 2.37 -18.44
CA LYS A 161 26.72 2.53 -17.31
C LYS A 161 26.10 3.20 -16.08
N ASP A 162 25.19 4.15 -16.28
CA ASP A 162 24.79 5.07 -15.21
C ASP A 162 23.34 4.90 -14.75
N TYR A 163 22.57 4.06 -15.45
CA TYR A 163 21.19 3.76 -15.06
C TYR A 163 20.85 2.28 -15.14
N ASP A 164 20.01 1.86 -14.19
CA ASP A 164 19.30 0.60 -14.27
C ASP A 164 17.81 0.84 -14.41
N ILE A 165 17.15 -0.05 -15.15
CA ILE A 165 15.68 -0.12 -15.18
C ILE A 165 15.22 -1.45 -14.59
N GLY A 166 14.08 -1.45 -13.93
CA GLY A 166 13.62 -2.66 -13.26
C GLY A 166 12.17 -2.60 -12.78
N VAL A 167 11.81 -3.66 -12.06
CA VAL A 167 10.52 -3.82 -11.39
C VAL A 167 10.77 -4.12 -9.92
N GLU A 168 9.98 -3.51 -9.05
CA GLU A 168 10.02 -3.66 -7.60
C GLU A 168 8.63 -4.00 -7.06
N PHE A 169 8.56 -5.08 -6.31
CA PHE A 169 7.40 -5.48 -5.53
C PHE A 169 7.58 -4.99 -4.10
N SER A 170 6.59 -4.30 -3.56
CA SER A 170 6.59 -3.84 -2.17
C SER A 170 5.32 -4.27 -1.45
N ALA A 171 5.47 -4.71 -0.20
CA ALA A 171 4.39 -4.90 0.76
C ALA A 171 4.67 -4.02 1.98
N LEU A 172 3.77 -3.12 2.33
CA LEU A 172 3.86 -2.23 3.49
C LEU A 172 2.88 -2.75 4.54
N VAL A 173 3.40 -3.48 5.54
CA VAL A 173 2.58 -4.17 6.54
C VAL A 173 2.48 -3.31 7.79
N THR A 174 1.30 -2.77 8.07
CA THR A 174 1.11 -1.92 9.26
C THR A 174 1.05 -2.74 10.54
N THR A 175 1.27 -2.10 11.70
CA THR A 175 1.18 -2.77 13.00
C THR A 175 -0.27 -2.97 13.50
N GLY A 176 -1.28 -2.51 12.77
CA GLY A 176 -2.68 -2.54 13.20
C GLY A 176 -3.68 -2.46 12.04
N SER A 177 -4.97 -2.36 12.38
CA SER A 177 -6.10 -2.33 11.43
C SER A 177 -6.83 -0.98 11.46
N ALA A 178 -6.11 0.09 11.18
CA ALA A 178 -6.62 1.45 11.41
C ALA A 178 -6.44 2.39 10.22
N ILE A 179 -5.68 2.02 9.19
CA ILE A 179 -5.40 2.91 8.06
C ILE A 179 -6.54 2.93 7.03
N ASP A 180 -7.42 1.93 7.07
CA ASP A 180 -8.64 1.82 6.26
C ASP A 180 -9.91 2.37 6.95
N GLY A 181 -9.82 2.76 8.23
CA GLY A 181 -10.93 3.31 9.00
C GLY A 181 -11.96 2.28 9.45
N ASN A 182 -11.61 1.00 9.42
CA ASN A 182 -12.44 -0.09 9.90
C ASN A 182 -11.59 -1.12 10.67
N ASN A 183 -11.98 -1.45 11.90
CA ASN A 183 -11.24 -2.38 12.75
C ASN A 183 -12.03 -3.65 13.13
N ILE A 184 -13.05 -4.01 12.33
CA ILE A 184 -13.96 -5.11 12.63
C ILE A 184 -13.29 -6.50 12.42
N ARG A 185 -12.03 -6.53 11.93
CA ARG A 185 -11.21 -7.75 11.78
C ARG A 185 -11.90 -8.83 10.94
N GLN A 186 -12.44 -8.44 9.79
CA GLN A 186 -12.98 -9.37 8.80
C GLN A 186 -11.88 -9.97 7.90
N LYS A 187 -10.68 -9.38 7.90
CA LYS A 187 -9.50 -9.90 7.19
C LYS A 187 -8.94 -11.18 7.81
N LEU A 188 -8.34 -12.02 6.96
CA LEU A 188 -7.56 -13.20 7.35
C LEU A 188 -6.28 -12.79 8.11
N ILE A 189 -5.66 -11.69 7.70
CA ILE A 189 -4.49 -11.09 8.35
C ILE A 189 -4.97 -9.82 9.06
N GLY A 190 -4.82 -9.75 10.39
CA GLY A 190 -5.36 -8.64 11.19
C GLY A 190 -4.65 -7.29 11.01
N ALA A 191 -3.64 -7.21 10.15
CA ALA A 191 -2.92 -5.99 9.83
C ALA A 191 -3.31 -5.48 8.44
N ASP A 192 -3.40 -4.16 8.29
CA ASP A 192 -3.60 -3.56 6.97
C ASP A 192 -2.30 -3.66 6.17
N MET A 193 -2.41 -4.02 4.90
CA MET A 193 -1.26 -4.16 4.01
C MET A 193 -1.46 -3.34 2.74
N LEU A 194 -0.46 -2.56 2.34
CA LEU A 194 -0.44 -1.93 1.02
C LEU A 194 0.51 -2.72 0.13
N PHE A 195 0.08 -3.03 -1.08
CA PHE A 195 0.92 -3.72 -2.06
C PHE A 195 1.22 -2.80 -3.24
N GLN A 196 2.43 -2.87 -3.77
CA GLN A 196 2.82 -2.05 -4.91
C GLN A 196 3.65 -2.89 -5.88
N VAL A 197 3.43 -2.65 -7.17
CA VAL A 197 4.34 -3.07 -8.24
C VAL A 197 4.83 -1.82 -8.91
N GLN A 198 6.12 -1.56 -8.85
CA GLN A 198 6.70 -0.33 -9.36
C GLN A 198 7.71 -0.59 -10.46
N PHE A 199 7.61 0.15 -11.55
CA PHE A 199 8.70 0.35 -12.48
C PHE A 199 9.67 1.35 -11.88
N ILE A 200 10.94 0.98 -11.83
CA ILE A 200 12.01 1.75 -11.20
C ILE A 200 13.08 2.11 -12.22
N ALA A 201 13.62 3.32 -12.06
CA ALA A 201 14.85 3.75 -12.69
C ALA A 201 15.82 4.09 -11.56
N LYS A 202 16.99 3.46 -11.55
CA LYS A 202 18.06 3.74 -10.59
C LYS A 202 19.11 4.57 -11.30
N VAL A 203 19.56 5.65 -10.67
CA VAL A 203 20.65 6.48 -11.17
C VAL A 203 21.80 6.40 -10.17
N TYR A 204 22.98 6.06 -10.65
CA TYR A 204 24.18 5.95 -9.81
C TYR A 204 24.85 7.32 -9.71
N LEU A 205 24.96 7.87 -8.49
CA LEU A 205 25.54 9.21 -8.27
C LEU A 205 27.07 9.16 -8.08
N ASN A 206 27.59 8.08 -7.50
CA ASN A 206 29.03 7.82 -7.31
C ASN A 206 29.26 6.32 -7.55
N ARG A 207 30.09 5.97 -8.54
CA ARG A 207 30.37 4.58 -8.93
C ARG A 207 31.85 4.24 -8.81
#